data_AF-A0A098R4C2-F1
#
_entry.id   AF-A0A098R4C2-F1
#
_cell.length_a   1.000
_cell.length_b   1.000
_cell.length_c   1.000
_cell.angle_alpha   90.00
_cell.angle_beta   90.00
_cell.angle_gamma   90.00
#
_symmetry.space_group_name_H-M   'P 1'
#
loop_
_entity.id
_entity.type
_entity.pdbx_description
1 polymer ?
#
loop_
_entity_poly.entity_id
_entity_poly.type
_entity_poly.pdbx_seq_one_letter_code
_entity_poly.pdbx_strand_id
1 'polypeptide(L)'
;MRKLRTMIRTFKRYGDMIKPFDIIIIVALIILSFTPLAIFSYQQKQQAEHAALVAKRKATTSRTTYNAVVSHNGKVLKRVNISTLKTTKHFTYRDNHGHYNTITFKPKRVAITKANCSDQVCVRRGWIHKPGQTIVCLPHKLLVEIKASNGQVKSGGNGLVTE
;
A
#
# COMPACT_ATOMS: atom_id res chain seq x y z
N MET A 1 -48.77 39.87 -6.86
CA MET A 1 -49.28 39.47 -8.19
C MET A 1 -49.13 40.49 -9.33
N ARG A 2 -48.88 41.80 -9.09
CA ARG A 2 -48.74 42.80 -10.18
C ARG A 2 -47.38 42.78 -10.92
N LYS A 3 -46.27 42.48 -10.23
CA LYS A 3 -44.92 42.49 -10.83
C LYS A 3 -44.69 41.39 -11.89
N LEU A 4 -45.39 40.26 -11.78
CA LEU A 4 -45.26 39.13 -12.72
C LEU A 4 -45.86 39.47 -14.09
N ARG A 5 -46.97 40.23 -14.12
CA ARG A 5 -47.67 40.60 -15.37
C ARG A 5 -46.90 41.62 -16.21
N THR A 6 -46.14 42.51 -15.57
CA THR A 6 -45.27 43.47 -16.27
C THR A 6 -44.07 42.79 -16.92
N MET A 7 -43.49 41.78 -16.26
CA MET A 7 -42.34 41.02 -16.79
C MET A 7 -42.71 40.21 -18.05
N ILE A 8 -43.92 39.63 -18.07
CA ILE A 8 -44.46 38.88 -19.22
C ILE A 8 -44.74 39.80 -20.42
N ARG A 9 -45.18 41.05 -20.17
CA ARG A 9 -45.49 42.03 -21.24
C ARG A 9 -44.25 42.56 -21.96
N THR A 10 -43.13 42.75 -21.25
CA THR A 10 -41.85 43.08 -21.90
C THR A 10 -41.32 41.90 -22.71
N PHE A 11 -41.43 40.66 -22.19
CA PHE A 11 -41.00 39.46 -22.91
C PHE A 11 -41.76 39.25 -24.24
N LYS A 12 -43.06 39.56 -24.26
CA LYS A 12 -43.90 39.49 -25.48
C LYS A 12 -43.44 40.44 -26.59
N ARG A 13 -42.87 41.60 -26.25
CA ARG A 13 -42.38 42.58 -27.24
C ARG A 13 -41.06 42.16 -27.90
N TYR A 14 -40.27 41.32 -27.23
CA TYR A 14 -39.03 40.75 -27.76
C TYR A 14 -39.24 39.43 -28.51
N GLY A 15 -40.35 38.73 -28.28
CA GLY A 15 -40.68 37.47 -28.97
C GLY A 15 -40.99 37.62 -30.47
N ASP A 16 -41.55 38.76 -30.89
CA ASP A 16 -41.98 38.99 -32.28
C ASP A 16 -40.81 39.34 -33.23
N MET A 17 -39.62 39.66 -32.70
CA MET A 17 -38.39 39.88 -33.50
C MET A 17 -37.58 38.60 -33.75
N ILE A 18 -37.93 37.49 -33.09
CA ILE A 18 -37.20 36.24 -33.18
C ILE A 18 -37.89 35.38 -34.24
N LYS A 19 -37.21 35.14 -35.36
CA LYS A 19 -37.74 34.23 -36.38
C LYS A 19 -38.00 32.85 -35.75
N PRO A 20 -39.06 32.13 -36.15
CA PRO A 20 -39.40 30.84 -35.55
C PRO A 20 -38.24 29.83 -35.59
N PHE A 21 -37.33 29.98 -36.56
CA PHE A 21 -36.11 29.18 -36.69
C PHE A 21 -35.05 29.45 -35.62
N ASP A 22 -34.94 30.69 -35.10
CA ASP A 22 -33.96 31.02 -34.05
C ASP A 22 -34.29 30.32 -32.72
N ILE A 23 -35.60 30.18 -32.42
CA ILE A 23 -36.06 29.46 -31.22
C ILE A 23 -35.67 27.99 -31.30
N ILE A 24 -35.78 27.36 -32.47
CA ILE A 24 -35.38 25.96 -32.70
C ILE A 24 -33.87 25.81 -32.47
N ILE A 25 -33.07 26.75 -32.96
CA ILE A 25 -31.61 26.76 -32.79
C ILE A 25 -31.23 26.92 -31.31
N ILE A 26 -31.90 27.83 -30.59
CA ILE A 26 -31.65 28.07 -29.16
C ILE A 26 -31.99 26.81 -28.35
N VAL A 27 -33.12 26.16 -28.62
CA VAL A 27 -33.52 24.92 -27.92
C VAL A 27 -32.55 23.78 -28.24
N ALA A 28 -32.13 23.64 -29.50
CA ALA A 28 -31.15 22.63 -29.90
C ALA A 28 -29.79 22.82 -29.20
N LEU A 29 -29.29 24.06 -29.13
CA LEU A 29 -28.04 24.39 -28.43
C LEU A 29 -28.12 24.14 -26.93
N ILE A 30 -29.27 24.39 -26.30
CA ILE A 30 -29.50 24.07 -24.89
C ILE A 30 -29.39 22.56 -24.69
N ILE A 31 -30.06 21.74 -25.48
CA ILE A 31 -30.00 20.26 -25.36
C ILE A 31 -28.57 19.76 -25.56
N LEU A 32 -27.84 20.30 -26.54
CA LEU A 32 -26.45 19.93 -26.85
C LEU A 32 -25.48 20.30 -25.71
N SER A 33 -25.79 21.34 -24.93
CA SER A 33 -25.01 21.71 -23.74
C SER A 33 -25.16 20.70 -22.58
N PHE A 34 -26.28 19.99 -22.51
CA PHE A 34 -26.55 18.98 -21.48
C PHE A 34 -26.05 17.57 -21.84
N THR A 35 -25.76 17.30 -23.12
CA THR A 35 -25.21 16.00 -23.56
C THR A 35 -23.87 15.63 -22.89
N PRO A 36 -22.88 16.54 -22.76
CA PRO A 36 -21.63 16.25 -22.06
C PRO A 36 -21.84 15.84 -20.59
N LEU A 37 -22.80 16.47 -19.91
CA LEU A 37 -23.13 16.14 -18.51
C LEU A 37 -23.74 14.73 -18.39
N ALA A 38 -24.61 14.36 -19.32
CA ALA A 38 -25.19 13.02 -19.37
C ALA A 38 -24.11 11.95 -19.62
N ILE A 39 -23.21 12.18 -20.58
CA ILE A 39 -22.10 11.27 -20.90
C ILE A 39 -21.16 11.13 -19.71
N PHE A 40 -20.77 12.24 -19.06
CA PHE A 40 -19.90 12.24 -17.90
C PHE A 40 -20.52 11.48 -16.71
N SER A 41 -21.82 11.66 -16.46
CA SER A 41 -22.53 10.92 -15.40
C SER A 41 -22.57 9.40 -15.66
N TYR A 42 -22.72 9.00 -16.92
CA TYR A 42 -22.68 7.60 -17.34
C TYR A 42 -21.27 7.00 -17.24
N GLN A 43 -20.25 7.78 -17.59
CA GLN A 43 -18.86 7.35 -17.54
C GLN A 43 -18.34 7.25 -16.09
N GLN A 44 -18.79 8.13 -15.20
CA GLN A 44 -18.42 8.12 -13.78
C GLN A 44 -18.93 6.86 -13.06
N LYS A 45 -20.08 6.30 -13.47
CA LYS A 45 -20.64 5.05 -12.93
C LYS A 45 -19.75 3.83 -13.24
N GLN A 46 -19.17 3.78 -14.44
CA GLN A 46 -18.29 2.68 -14.85
C GLN A 46 -16.97 2.68 -14.06
N GLN A 47 -16.41 3.85 -13.77
CA GLN A 47 -15.15 3.95 -13.01
C GLN A 47 -15.31 3.50 -11.54
N ALA A 48 -16.48 3.76 -10.94
CA ALA A 48 -16.76 3.37 -9.55
C ALA A 48 -16.85 1.84 -9.38
N GLU A 49 -17.45 1.12 -10.34
CA GLU A 49 -17.55 -0.34 -10.27
C GLU A 49 -16.18 -1.01 -10.48
N HIS A 50 -15.37 -0.53 -11.44
CA HIS A 50 -14.01 -1.04 -11.62
C HIS A 50 -13.11 -0.75 -10.41
N ALA A 51 -13.21 0.44 -9.80
CA ALA A 51 -12.47 0.77 -8.58
C ALA A 51 -12.87 -0.13 -7.40
N ALA A 52 -14.17 -0.40 -7.22
CA ALA A 52 -14.67 -1.30 -6.19
C ALA A 52 -14.24 -2.76 -6.41
N LEU A 53 -14.24 -3.24 -7.65
CA LEU A 53 -13.77 -4.59 -8.00
C LEU A 53 -12.25 -4.75 -7.83
N VAL A 54 -11.46 -3.72 -8.17
CA VAL A 54 -10.02 -3.69 -7.92
C VAL A 54 -9.74 -3.64 -6.42
N ALA A 55 -10.48 -2.83 -5.65
CA ALA A 55 -10.34 -2.79 -4.19
C ALA A 55 -10.69 -4.14 -3.54
N LYS A 56 -11.77 -4.80 -3.97
CA LYS A 56 -12.15 -6.15 -3.52
C LYS A 56 -11.10 -7.19 -3.92
N ARG A 57 -10.62 -7.21 -5.18
CA ARG A 57 -9.55 -8.13 -5.62
C ARG A 57 -8.23 -7.90 -4.87
N LYS A 58 -7.90 -6.65 -4.54
CA LYS A 58 -6.71 -6.30 -3.74
C LYS A 58 -6.89 -6.76 -2.29
N ALA A 59 -8.07 -6.63 -1.70
CA ALA A 59 -8.38 -7.18 -0.38
C ALA A 59 -8.31 -8.72 -0.36
N THR A 60 -8.84 -9.41 -1.38
CA THR A 60 -8.81 -10.87 -1.49
C THR A 60 -7.41 -11.41 -1.81
N THR A 61 -6.57 -10.64 -2.51
CA THR A 61 -5.20 -11.03 -2.91
C THR A 61 -4.13 -10.55 -1.91
N SER A 62 -4.47 -9.67 -0.97
CA SER A 62 -3.53 -9.18 0.06
C SER A 62 -3.34 -10.22 1.16
N ARG A 63 -2.78 -11.38 0.80
CA ARG A 63 -2.15 -12.25 1.79
C ARG A 63 -0.95 -11.49 2.34
N THR A 64 -1.06 -10.98 3.57
CA THR A 64 0.07 -10.42 4.30
C THR A 64 1.19 -11.46 4.33
N THR A 65 2.24 -11.25 3.53
CA THR A 65 3.41 -12.12 3.52
C THR A 65 4.45 -11.57 4.49
N TYR A 66 5.08 -12.48 5.23
CA TYR A 66 6.12 -12.16 6.19
C TYR A 66 7.47 -12.58 5.60
N ASN A 67 8.41 -11.64 5.62
CA ASN A 67 9.77 -11.83 5.14
C ASN A 67 10.73 -11.69 6.32
N ALA A 68 11.51 -12.74 6.58
CA ALA A 68 12.66 -12.65 7.45
C ALA A 68 13.83 -12.04 6.67
N VAL A 69 14.41 -10.97 7.21
CA VAL A 69 15.53 -10.23 6.63
C VAL A 69 16.72 -10.40 7.55
N VAL A 70 17.82 -10.91 7.02
CA VAL A 70 19.11 -11.00 7.71
C VAL A 70 20.00 -9.89 7.18
N SER A 71 20.58 -9.12 8.09
CA SER A 71 21.46 -8.00 7.77
C SER A 71 22.70 -8.01 8.65
N HIS A 72 23.81 -7.52 8.11
CA HIS A 72 25.08 -7.35 8.81
C HIS A 72 25.59 -5.95 8.53
N ASN A 73 25.92 -5.19 9.58
CA ASN A 73 26.28 -3.77 9.46
C ASN A 73 25.26 -2.94 8.65
N GLY A 74 23.95 -3.19 8.85
CA GLY A 74 22.88 -2.52 8.12
C GLY A 74 22.69 -2.97 6.66
N LYS A 75 23.61 -3.75 6.09
CA LYS A 75 23.49 -4.30 4.73
C LYS A 75 22.70 -5.59 4.74
N VAL A 76 21.65 -5.67 3.92
CA VAL A 76 20.84 -6.89 3.78
C VAL A 76 21.65 -7.99 3.09
N LEU A 77 21.82 -9.12 3.77
CA LEU A 77 22.51 -10.31 3.24
C LEU A 77 21.53 -11.30 2.64
N LYS A 78 20.38 -11.52 3.31
CA LYS A 78 19.40 -12.53 2.89
C LYS A 78 17.99 -12.08 3.21
N ARG A 79 17.07 -12.36 2.29
CA ARG A 79 15.63 -12.23 2.49
C ARG A 79 14.99 -13.59 2.22
N VAL A 80 14.15 -14.04 3.15
CA VAL A 80 13.41 -15.30 3.03
C VAL A 80 11.94 -15.04 3.36
N ASN A 81 11.04 -15.36 2.43
CA ASN A 81 9.61 -15.35 2.70
C ASN A 81 9.27 -16.56 3.59
N ILE A 82 8.97 -16.30 4.86
CA ILE A 82 8.66 -17.35 5.84
C ILE A 82 7.19 -17.79 5.77
N SER A 83 6.32 -17.00 5.14
CA SER A 83 4.91 -17.35 4.93
C SER A 83 4.72 -18.42 3.86
N THR A 84 5.55 -18.44 2.82
CA THR A 84 5.47 -19.43 1.72
C THR A 84 6.43 -20.60 1.89
N LEU A 85 7.26 -20.57 2.94
CA LEU A 85 8.27 -21.59 3.19
C LEU A 85 7.63 -22.92 3.62
N LYS A 86 7.90 -24.00 2.88
CA LYS A 86 7.41 -25.36 3.20
C LYS A 86 8.42 -26.19 4.00
N THR A 87 9.71 -26.01 3.73
CA THR A 87 10.79 -26.80 4.33
C THR A 87 11.74 -25.92 5.16
N THR A 88 12.42 -26.54 6.12
CA THR A 88 13.44 -25.84 6.92
C THR A 88 14.64 -25.48 6.05
N LYS A 89 15.13 -24.25 6.16
CA LYS A 89 16.35 -23.78 5.51
C LYS A 89 17.34 -23.28 6.55
N HIS A 90 18.61 -23.49 6.28
CA HIS A 90 19.70 -22.98 7.10
C HIS A 90 20.54 -22.00 6.29
N PHE A 91 21.00 -20.94 6.93
CA PHE A 91 21.92 -19.96 6.37
C PHE A 91 22.96 -19.65 7.43
N THR A 92 24.24 -19.81 7.11
CA THR A 92 25.32 -19.46 8.03
C THR A 92 26.06 -18.26 7.47
N TYR A 93 26.07 -17.19 8.25
CA TYR A 93 26.97 -16.06 8.02
C TYR A 93 28.31 -16.38 8.68
N ARG A 94 29.41 -16.10 7.98
CA ARG A 94 30.79 -16.16 8.49
C ARG A 94 31.53 -14.90 8.05
N ASP A 95 32.28 -14.30 8.96
CA ASP A 95 33.19 -13.21 8.64
C ASP A 95 34.64 -13.70 8.48
N ASN A 96 35.53 -12.77 8.16
CA ASN A 96 36.95 -13.05 7.97
C ASN A 96 37.70 -13.35 9.27
N HIS A 97 37.12 -13.00 10.42
CA HIS A 97 37.70 -13.23 11.75
C HIS A 97 37.25 -14.56 12.36
N GLY A 98 36.43 -15.35 11.64
CA GLY A 98 35.91 -16.63 12.08
C GLY A 98 34.66 -16.54 12.96
N HIS A 99 34.09 -15.35 13.14
CA HIS A 99 32.78 -15.19 13.77
C HIS A 99 31.68 -15.72 12.84
N TYR A 100 30.70 -16.40 13.44
CA TYR A 100 29.61 -16.99 12.69
C TYR A 100 28.28 -16.96 13.43
N ASN A 101 27.21 -16.92 12.64
CA ASN A 101 25.83 -17.12 13.10
C ASN A 101 25.12 -18.03 12.10
N THR A 102 24.56 -19.13 12.59
CA THR A 102 23.67 -20.00 11.82
C THR A 102 22.23 -19.63 12.10
N ILE A 103 21.55 -19.12 11.08
CA ILE A 103 20.15 -18.75 11.07
C ILE A 103 19.35 -19.91 10.48
N THR A 104 18.33 -20.34 11.19
CA THR A 104 17.40 -21.37 10.74
C THR A 104 16.03 -20.75 10.46
N PHE A 105 15.54 -20.94 9.24
CA PHE A 105 14.21 -20.56 8.81
C PHE A 105 13.33 -21.81 8.79
N LYS A 106 12.24 -21.79 9.55
CA LYS A 106 11.17 -22.79 9.51
C LYS A 106 9.89 -22.13 8.96
N PRO A 107 8.89 -22.91 8.54
CA PRO A 107 7.59 -22.34 8.17
C PRO A 107 7.09 -21.39 9.27
N LYS A 108 6.80 -20.14 8.90
CA LYS A 108 6.31 -19.06 9.78
C LYS A 108 7.22 -18.59 10.92
N ARG A 109 8.47 -19.06 11.03
CA ARG A 109 9.36 -18.64 12.14
C ARG A 109 10.85 -18.68 11.77
N VAL A 110 11.65 -17.86 12.44
CA VAL A 110 13.11 -17.80 12.25
C VAL A 110 13.82 -17.71 13.60
N ALA A 111 15.01 -18.29 13.71
CA ALA A 111 15.86 -18.22 14.90
C ALA A 111 17.34 -18.22 14.50
N ILE A 112 18.19 -17.66 15.35
CA ILE A 112 19.63 -17.96 15.32
C ILE A 112 19.84 -19.19 16.19
N THR A 113 20.23 -20.31 15.57
CA THR A 113 20.33 -21.62 16.27
C THR A 113 21.72 -21.92 16.77
N LYS A 114 22.76 -21.32 16.18
CA LYS A 114 24.15 -21.45 16.61
C LYS A 114 24.89 -20.14 16.36
N ALA A 115 25.77 -19.76 17.27
CA ALA A 115 26.69 -18.64 17.10
C ALA A 115 27.91 -18.88 18.00
N ASN A 116 29.06 -18.28 17.67
CA ASN A 116 30.24 -18.24 18.56
C ASN A 116 30.42 -16.89 19.27
N CYS A 117 29.33 -16.12 19.47
CA CYS A 117 29.40 -14.89 20.26
C CYS A 117 29.51 -15.23 21.76
N SER A 118 30.19 -14.38 22.53
CA SER A 118 30.40 -14.61 23.97
C SER A 118 29.10 -14.59 24.79
N ASP A 119 28.15 -13.72 24.43
CA ASP A 119 26.93 -13.49 25.19
C ASP A 119 25.81 -14.53 24.96
N GLN A 120 25.86 -15.24 23.82
CA GLN A 120 24.83 -16.15 23.32
C GLN A 120 23.39 -15.59 23.36
N VAL A 121 23.20 -14.26 23.47
CA VAL A 121 21.87 -13.63 23.64
C VAL A 121 21.00 -13.91 22.42
N CYS A 122 21.60 -13.87 21.23
CA CYS A 122 20.91 -14.14 19.98
C CYS A 122 20.39 -15.59 19.86
N VAL A 123 21.10 -16.57 20.42
CA VAL A 123 20.70 -17.97 20.45
C VAL A 123 19.61 -18.19 21.51
N ARG A 124 19.83 -17.65 22.71
CA ARG A 124 18.87 -17.70 23.83
C ARG A 124 17.53 -17.02 23.51
N ARG A 125 17.54 -16.02 22.63
CA ARG A 125 16.32 -15.33 22.17
C ARG A 125 15.30 -16.28 21.52
N GLY A 126 15.77 -17.37 20.91
CA GLY A 126 14.92 -18.40 20.33
C GLY A 126 14.15 -17.97 19.07
N TRP A 127 12.98 -18.59 18.86
CA TRP A 127 12.18 -18.40 17.66
C TRP A 127 11.34 -17.12 17.69
N ILE A 128 11.43 -16.32 16.63
CA ILE A 128 10.54 -15.20 16.35
C ILE A 128 9.61 -15.55 15.17
N HIS A 129 8.40 -15.00 15.18
CA HIS A 129 7.34 -15.33 14.21
C HIS A 129 6.40 -14.16 13.88
N LYS A 130 6.38 -13.08 14.68
CA LYS A 130 5.53 -11.91 14.46
C LYS A 130 6.31 -10.81 13.72
N PRO A 131 5.65 -10.01 12.86
CA PRO A 131 6.26 -8.83 12.27
C PRO A 131 6.72 -7.84 13.35
N GLY A 132 7.84 -7.16 13.10
CA GLY A 132 8.47 -6.24 14.06
C GLY A 132 9.33 -6.91 15.13
N GLN A 133 9.27 -8.24 15.27
CA GLN A 133 10.21 -8.96 16.13
C GLN A 133 11.59 -9.01 15.50
N THR A 134 12.62 -8.86 16.35
CA THR A 134 14.03 -8.88 15.96
C THR A 134 14.83 -9.85 16.83
N ILE A 135 15.92 -10.35 16.24
CA ILE A 135 17.02 -11.03 16.94
C ILE A 135 18.29 -10.27 16.57
N VAL A 136 19.01 -9.79 17.58
CA VAL A 136 20.24 -9.02 17.41
C VAL A 136 21.40 -9.82 17.99
N CYS A 137 22.49 -9.91 17.25
CA CYS A 137 23.78 -10.38 17.71
C CYS A 137 24.74 -9.18 17.66
N LEU A 138 24.83 -8.44 18.76
CA LEU A 138 25.62 -7.20 18.84
C LEU A 138 27.11 -7.45 18.54
N PRO A 139 27.78 -8.47 19.14
CA PRO A 139 29.21 -8.68 18.89
C PRO A 139 29.54 -8.93 17.41
N HIS A 140 28.64 -9.60 16.69
CA HIS A 140 28.80 -9.91 15.27
C HIS A 140 28.03 -8.94 14.36
N LYS A 141 27.48 -7.85 14.90
CA LYS A 141 26.73 -6.80 14.18
C LYS A 141 25.66 -7.36 13.21
N LEU A 142 25.02 -8.45 13.59
CA LEU A 142 24.04 -9.19 12.79
C LEU A 142 22.62 -8.99 13.34
N LEU A 143 21.68 -8.70 12.45
CA LEU A 143 20.28 -8.43 12.76
C LEU A 143 19.37 -9.32 11.90
N VAL A 144 18.44 -10.02 12.53
CA VAL A 144 17.35 -10.76 11.89
C VAL A 144 16.02 -10.10 12.26
N GLU A 145 15.22 -9.70 11.29
CA GLU A 145 13.94 -9.01 11.49
C GLU A 145 12.83 -9.63 10.63
N ILE A 146 11.61 -9.72 11.14
CA ILE A 146 10.42 -10.10 10.35
C ILE A 146 9.69 -8.85 9.87
N LYS A 147 9.61 -8.66 8.55
CA LYS A 147 8.90 -7.57 7.88
C LYS A 147 7.64 -8.06 7.16
N ALA A 148 6.54 -7.34 7.28
CA ALA A 148 5.34 -7.57 6.48
C ALA A 148 5.50 -6.95 5.08
N SER A 149 5.10 -7.67 4.03
CA SER A 149 5.21 -7.20 2.63
C SER A 149 4.10 -6.23 2.22
N ASN A 150 3.09 -6.03 3.06
CA ASN A 150 2.00 -5.11 2.78
C ASN A 150 2.41 -3.68 3.13
N GLY A 151 3.13 -3.06 2.19
CA GLY A 151 2.94 -1.65 1.82
C GLY A 151 3.31 -0.56 2.81
N GLN A 152 3.72 -0.83 4.05
CA GLN A 152 4.21 0.20 4.98
C GLN A 152 5.19 -0.44 5.97
N VAL A 153 6.46 -0.59 5.56
CA VAL A 153 7.54 -0.75 6.55
C VAL A 153 7.88 0.66 7.00
N LYS A 154 7.21 1.14 8.06
CA LYS A 154 7.84 2.17 8.88
C LYS A 154 9.11 1.53 9.42
N SER A 155 10.27 1.92 8.91
CA SER A 155 11.52 1.78 9.64
C SER A 155 11.36 2.60 10.92
N GLY A 156 10.70 2.03 11.92
CA GLY A 156 10.75 2.48 13.30
C GLY A 156 12.09 2.06 13.86
N GLY A 157 13.16 2.66 13.33
CA GLY A 157 14.39 2.75 14.09
C GLY A 157 14.08 3.66 15.26
N ASN A 158 13.85 3.08 16.42
CA ASN A 158 14.06 3.82 17.67
C ASN A 158 15.57 4.08 17.73
N GLY A 159 16.01 5.11 17.01
CA GLY A 159 17.27 5.78 17.23
C GLY A 159 17.19 6.50 18.55
N LEU A 160 17.27 5.74 19.64
CA LEU A 160 17.75 6.23 20.93
C LEU A 160 19.26 6.05 20.89
N VAL A 161 19.91 6.96 20.19
CA VAL A 161 21.23 7.43 20.59
C VAL A 161 20.95 8.84 21.10
N THR A 162 20.57 8.91 22.37
CA THR A 162 20.61 10.16 23.13
C THR A 162 21.84 10.09 24.01
N GLU A 163 22.70 11.09 23.78
CA GLU A 163 23.95 11.45 24.46
C GLU A 163 25.21 10.67 24.05
#